data_AF-A0A927IR47-F1
#
_entry.id   AF-A0A927IR47-F1
#
_cell.length_a   1.000
_cell.length_b   1.000
_cell.length_c   1.000
_cell.angle_alpha   90.00
_cell.angle_beta   90.00
_cell.angle_gamma   90.00
#
_symmetry.space_group_name_H-M   'P 1'
#
loop_
_entity.id
_entity.type
_entity.pdbx_description
1 polymer ?
#
loop_
_entity_poly.entity_id
_entity_poly.type
_entity_poly.pdbx_seq_one_letter_code
_entity_poly.pdbx_strand_id
1 'polypeptide(L)'
;MFERFAADARAAVTQAQGIARRRGDAQITSAHVLLALAAEPRTVAADALAVLDVSDTVLRPAVDRALAPGSRTADPHEVGRSDTDTHDVDPRTLDAAETDPGSLDADALAGIGIDLAAVRRQVEETFGAGALERPAPTGRRRRPGFSPDAKRLLEQSLRTAVAAHDRRLDAGHLLVAAAQLDGSPAQSALASVGVTAPRAASAVERARAARPA
;
A
#
# COMPACT_ATOMS: atom_id res chain seq x y z
N MET A 1 6.64 -10.52 11.72
CA MET A 1 5.75 -9.34 11.89
C MET A 1 4.30 -9.61 11.48
N PHE A 2 4.02 -10.22 10.32
CA PHE A 2 2.63 -10.41 9.82
C PHE A 2 1.99 -11.77 10.13
N GLU A 3 2.45 -12.51 11.13
CA GLU A 3 1.99 -13.89 11.39
C GLU A 3 0.48 -13.97 11.68
N ARG A 4 -0.09 -12.91 12.24
CA ARG A 4 -1.53 -12.80 12.51
C ARG A 4 -2.35 -12.25 11.33
N PHE A 5 -1.72 -11.73 10.28
CA PHE A 5 -2.46 -11.12 9.18
C PHE A 5 -2.96 -12.20 8.22
N ALA A 6 -4.23 -12.09 7.83
CA ALA A 6 -4.78 -12.85 6.72
C ALA A 6 -4.09 -12.45 5.39
N ALA A 7 -4.23 -13.31 4.37
CA ALA A 7 -3.53 -13.11 3.10
C ALA A 7 -3.91 -11.78 2.42
N ASP A 8 -5.19 -11.41 2.49
CA ASP A 8 -5.75 -10.18 1.95
C ASP A 8 -5.20 -8.92 2.65
N ALA A 9 -5.12 -8.92 3.98
CA ALA A 9 -4.54 -7.84 4.76
C ALA A 9 -3.04 -7.65 4.45
N ARG A 10 -2.28 -8.75 4.32
CA ARG A 10 -0.86 -8.69 3.93
C ARG A 10 -0.70 -8.11 2.54
N ALA A 11 -1.52 -8.57 1.59
CA ALA A 11 -1.50 -8.07 0.21
C ALA A 11 -1.75 -6.55 0.16
N ALA A 12 -2.77 -6.06 0.87
CA ALA A 12 -3.08 -4.63 0.93
C ALA A 12 -1.91 -3.81 1.53
N VAL A 13 -1.34 -4.24 2.65
CA VAL A 13 -0.20 -3.53 3.27
C VAL A 13 1.04 -3.54 2.38
N THR A 14 1.31 -4.64 1.66
CA THR A 14 2.40 -4.68 0.66
C THR A 14 2.09 -3.75 -0.52
N GLN A 15 0.86 -3.73 -1.01
CA GLN A 15 0.45 -2.90 -2.14
C GLN A 15 0.54 -1.40 -1.81
N ALA A 16 0.31 -1.00 -0.54
CA ALA A 16 0.49 0.37 -0.08
C ALA A 16 1.90 0.92 -0.37
N GLN A 17 2.94 0.07 -0.36
CA GLN A 17 4.30 0.45 -0.77
C GLN A 17 4.37 0.85 -2.23
N GLY A 18 3.68 0.12 -3.11
CA GLY A 18 3.60 0.41 -4.53
C GLY A 18 2.85 1.72 -4.80
N ILE A 19 1.79 1.99 -4.03
CA ILE A 19 1.03 3.24 -4.13
C ILE A 19 1.92 4.43 -3.73
N ALA A 20 2.59 4.37 -2.57
CA ALA A 20 3.48 5.44 -2.12
C ALA A 20 4.61 5.71 -3.13
N ARG A 21 5.24 4.64 -3.65
CA ARG A 21 6.29 4.78 -4.68
C ARG A 21 5.79 5.42 -5.97
N ARG A 22 4.60 5.05 -6.46
CA ARG A 22 4.01 5.64 -7.67
C ARG A 22 3.66 7.11 -7.48
N ARG A 23 3.27 7.50 -6.26
CA ARG A 23 3.00 8.90 -5.89
C ARG A 23 4.26 9.71 -5.64
N GLY A 24 5.40 9.07 -5.43
CA GLY A 24 6.65 9.74 -5.06
C GLY A 24 6.73 10.09 -3.57
N ASP A 25 5.83 9.55 -2.76
CA ASP A 25 5.75 9.84 -1.33
C ASP A 25 6.90 9.14 -0.59
N ALA A 26 7.60 9.89 0.26
CA ALA A 26 8.77 9.40 1.00
C ALA A 26 8.42 8.37 2.09
N GLN A 27 7.15 8.35 2.51
CA GLN A 27 6.65 7.45 3.56
C GLN A 27 5.31 6.83 3.15
N ILE A 28 5.07 5.62 3.66
CA ILE A 28 3.78 4.93 3.54
C ILE A 28 2.91 5.37 4.70
N THR A 29 1.85 6.13 4.40
CA THR A 29 0.88 6.64 5.38
C THR A 29 -0.36 5.74 5.50
N SER A 30 -1.19 5.98 6.51
CA SER A 30 -2.50 5.32 6.67
C SER A 30 -3.37 5.46 5.43
N ALA A 31 -3.32 6.60 4.74
CA ALA A 31 -4.04 6.83 3.49
C ALA A 31 -3.58 5.88 2.35
N HIS A 32 -2.30 5.54 2.29
CA HIS A 32 -1.80 4.55 1.33
C HIS A 32 -2.35 3.16 1.61
N VAL A 33 -2.47 2.80 2.89
CA VAL A 33 -3.09 1.54 3.31
C VAL A 33 -4.57 1.55 2.94
N LEU A 34 -5.28 2.64 3.20
CA LEU A 34 -6.69 2.79 2.82
C LEU A 34 -6.91 2.65 1.30
N LEU A 35 -6.09 3.30 0.47
CA LEU A 35 -6.15 3.14 -0.98
C LEU A 35 -5.88 1.70 -1.41
N ALA A 36 -4.94 1.01 -0.76
CA ALA A 36 -4.64 -0.39 -1.08
C ALA A 36 -5.79 -1.34 -0.70
N LEU A 37 -6.46 -1.09 0.43
CA LEU A 37 -7.65 -1.84 0.83
C LEU A 37 -8.79 -1.68 -0.19
N ALA A 38 -9.02 -0.46 -0.67
CA ALA A 38 -10.07 -0.18 -1.64
C ALA A 38 -9.74 -0.73 -3.05
N ALA A 39 -8.46 -0.82 -3.39
CA ALA A 39 -8.01 -1.26 -4.71
C ALA A 39 -8.00 -2.79 -4.90
N GLU A 40 -8.00 -3.59 -3.83
CA GLU A 40 -8.08 -5.06 -3.92
C GLU A 40 -9.55 -5.51 -3.85
N PRO A 41 -10.20 -5.86 -4.98
CA PRO A 41 -11.65 -6.09 -5.07
C PRO A 41 -12.12 -7.32 -4.30
N ARG A 42 -11.18 -8.17 -3.87
CA ARG A 42 -11.47 -9.41 -3.15
C ARG A 42 -11.40 -9.24 -1.64
N THR A 43 -11.10 -8.05 -1.13
CA THR A 43 -11.05 -7.79 0.31
C THR A 43 -12.44 -7.52 0.88
N VAL A 44 -12.63 -7.89 2.15
CA VAL A 44 -13.81 -7.47 2.90
C VAL A 44 -13.91 -5.96 3.09
N ALA A 45 -12.78 -5.25 3.03
CA ALA A 45 -12.77 -3.79 3.05
C ALA A 45 -13.38 -3.19 1.77
N ALA A 46 -13.00 -3.69 0.59
CA ALA A 46 -13.56 -3.22 -0.68
C ALA A 46 -15.08 -3.44 -0.74
N ASP A 47 -15.54 -4.62 -0.33
CA ASP A 47 -16.98 -4.92 -0.28
C ASP A 47 -17.71 -4.04 0.73
N ALA A 48 -17.12 -3.78 1.90
CA ALA A 48 -17.70 -2.90 2.90
C ALA A 48 -17.83 -1.45 2.39
N LEU A 49 -16.83 -0.95 1.67
CA LEU A 49 -16.90 0.36 1.02
C LEU A 49 -17.97 0.38 -0.08
N ALA A 50 -18.09 -0.68 -0.88
CA ALA A 50 -19.14 -0.82 -1.89
C ALA A 50 -20.56 -0.85 -1.27
N VAL A 51 -20.72 -1.53 -0.13
CA VAL A 51 -21.96 -1.56 0.68
C VAL A 51 -22.35 -0.16 1.20
N LEU A 52 -21.38 0.76 1.30
CA LEU A 52 -21.57 2.16 1.67
C LEU A 52 -21.65 3.09 0.44
N ASP A 53 -21.66 2.55 -0.77
CA ASP A 53 -21.62 3.27 -2.04
C ASP A 53 -20.38 4.17 -2.19
N VAL A 54 -19.26 3.75 -1.59
CA VAL A 54 -17.96 4.44 -1.67
C VAL A 54 -17.09 3.71 -2.69
N SER A 55 -17.01 4.29 -3.88
CA SER A 55 -16.14 3.82 -4.96
C SER A 55 -14.77 4.49 -4.92
N ASP A 56 -13.81 3.90 -5.64
CA ASP A 56 -12.45 4.45 -5.81
C ASP A 56 -12.45 5.88 -6.39
N THR A 57 -13.42 6.21 -7.26
CA THR A 57 -13.58 7.56 -7.84
C THR A 57 -13.95 8.60 -6.80
N VAL A 58 -14.59 8.19 -5.69
CA VAL A 58 -14.95 9.07 -4.57
C VAL A 58 -13.82 9.09 -3.53
N LEU A 59 -13.23 7.92 -3.24
CA LEU A 59 -12.22 7.77 -2.19
C LEU A 59 -10.87 8.38 -2.56
N ARG A 60 -10.41 8.26 -3.82
CA ARG A 60 -9.11 8.83 -4.24
C ARG A 60 -9.04 10.35 -4.05
N PRO A 61 -10.00 11.15 -4.55
CA PRO A 61 -10.00 12.59 -4.29
C PRO A 61 -10.07 12.95 -2.80
N ALA A 62 -10.79 12.15 -1.99
CA ALA A 62 -10.84 12.35 -0.54
C ALA A 62 -9.46 12.14 0.12
N VAL A 63 -8.75 11.07 -0.28
CA VAL A 63 -7.38 10.81 0.16
C VAL A 63 -6.42 11.90 -0.31
N ASP A 64 -6.51 12.33 -1.56
CA ASP A 64 -5.64 13.39 -2.10
C ASP A 64 -5.80 14.70 -1.32
N ARG A 65 -7.03 15.07 -0.96
CA ARG A 65 -7.30 16.22 -0.09
C ARG A 65 -6.74 16.03 1.32
N ALA A 66 -6.88 14.83 1.89
CA ALA A 66 -6.35 14.52 3.21
C ALA A 66 -4.81 14.54 3.26
N LEU A 67 -4.14 14.20 2.15
CA LEU A 67 -2.68 14.25 2.01
C LEU A 67 -2.13 15.63 1.62
N ALA A 68 -2.99 16.57 1.20
CA ALA A 68 -2.55 17.89 0.78
C ALA A 68 -1.85 18.65 1.92
N PRO A 69 -0.73 19.37 1.63
CA PRO A 69 -0.03 20.14 2.64
C PRO A 69 -0.97 21.16 3.30
N GLY A 70 -1.05 21.14 4.63
CA GLY A 70 -1.94 22.01 5.42
C GLY A 70 -3.16 21.33 6.02
N SER A 71 -3.42 20.05 5.73
CA SER A 71 -4.52 19.26 6.33
C SER A 71 -4.27 18.79 7.77
N ARG A 72 -3.08 19.04 8.34
CA ARG A 72 -2.72 18.60 9.69
C ARG A 72 -3.33 19.52 10.75
N THR A 73 -4.30 19.02 11.51
CA THR A 73 -4.41 19.40 12.92
C THR A 73 -3.12 18.97 13.60
N ALA A 74 -2.35 19.92 14.12
CA ALA A 74 -1.12 19.68 14.85
C ALA A 74 -1.34 18.61 15.93
N ASP A 75 -0.57 17.51 15.87
CA ASP A 75 -0.51 16.50 16.93
C ASP A 75 0.31 17.13 18.08
N PRO A 76 -0.24 17.39 19.29
CA PRO A 76 0.48 18.09 20.37
C PRO A 76 1.57 17.27 21.08
N HIS A 77 2.00 16.14 20.50
CA HIS A 77 2.94 15.19 21.12
C HIS A 77 4.18 14.91 20.26
N GLU A 78 4.69 15.88 19.50
CA GLU A 78 6.09 15.85 19.04
C GLU A 78 7.03 16.23 20.19
N VAL A 79 7.17 15.31 21.15
CA VAL A 79 8.33 15.30 22.05
C VAL A 79 9.42 14.55 21.32
N GLY A 80 10.44 15.30 20.89
CA GLY A 80 11.54 14.80 20.09
C GLY A 80 12.17 13.53 20.66
N ARG A 81 12.40 12.56 19.79
CA ARG A 81 13.48 11.59 19.96
C ARG A 81 14.23 11.45 18.66
N SER A 82 15.35 12.17 18.64
CA SER A 82 16.57 11.79 17.95
C SER A 82 16.97 10.37 18.36
N ASP A 83 17.74 9.74 17.48
CA ASP A 83 18.56 8.55 17.72
C ASP A 83 17.82 7.22 17.71
N THR A 84 17.78 6.60 16.52
CA THR A 84 18.00 5.16 16.44
C THR A 84 19.06 4.88 15.39
N ASP A 85 20.23 4.50 15.91
CA ASP A 85 21.30 3.77 15.26
C ASP A 85 20.82 2.93 14.08
N THR A 86 21.21 3.37 12.88
CA THR A 86 21.32 2.44 11.77
C THR A 86 22.56 1.59 12.05
N HIS A 87 22.35 0.40 12.61
CA HIS A 87 23.39 -0.62 12.65
C HIS A 87 23.89 -0.83 11.21
N ASP A 88 25.17 -0.56 11.04
CA ASP A 88 25.93 -0.78 9.82
C ASP A 88 25.98 -2.28 9.58
N VAL A 89 25.22 -2.76 8.59
CA VAL A 89 25.28 -4.14 8.12
C VAL A 89 26.09 -4.09 6.83
N ASP A 90 27.32 -4.59 6.90
CA ASP A 90 28.24 -4.68 5.77
C ASP A 90 27.56 -5.43 4.59
N PRO A 91 27.32 -4.78 3.44
CA PRO A 91 26.53 -5.36 2.36
C PRO A 91 27.33 -6.29 1.45
N ARG A 92 28.52 -6.76 1.86
CA ARG A 92 29.39 -7.60 1.01
C ARG A 92 29.21 -9.12 1.13
N THR A 93 28.13 -9.61 1.73
CA THR A 93 27.98 -11.08 1.94
C THR A 93 26.69 -11.68 1.43
N LEU A 94 26.12 -11.17 0.35
CA LEU A 94 25.15 -11.92 -0.46
C LEU A 94 25.43 -11.70 -1.95
N ASP A 95 26.51 -12.30 -2.41
CA ASP A 95 26.68 -12.68 -3.81
C ASP A 95 26.04 -14.06 -3.98
N ALA A 96 24.87 -14.13 -4.61
CA ALA A 96 24.34 -15.26 -5.38
C ALA A 96 22.86 -15.04 -5.72
N ALA A 97 22.60 -14.93 -7.03
CA ALA A 97 21.33 -15.18 -7.70
C ALA A 97 20.14 -14.23 -7.41
N GLU A 98 20.22 -12.98 -7.91
CA GLU A 98 19.01 -12.28 -8.36
C GLU A 98 18.63 -12.82 -9.75
N THR A 99 17.81 -13.86 -9.79
CA THR A 99 16.95 -14.09 -10.95
C THR A 99 15.82 -13.08 -10.84
N ASP A 100 15.86 -12.01 -11.64
CA ASP A 100 14.73 -11.11 -11.80
C ASP A 100 13.52 -11.95 -12.30
N PRO A 101 12.44 -12.10 -11.51
CA PRO A 101 11.30 -12.91 -11.91
C PRO A 101 10.52 -12.33 -13.10
N GLY A 102 10.97 -11.19 -13.66
CA GLY A 102 10.51 -10.60 -14.91
C GLY A 102 11.57 -10.48 -16.02
N SER A 103 12.80 -10.97 -15.84
CA SER A 103 13.78 -10.97 -16.94
C SER A 103 13.40 -12.09 -17.91
N LEU A 104 12.75 -11.72 -19.01
CA LEU A 104 12.40 -12.65 -20.07
C LEU A 104 13.67 -13.29 -20.63
N ASP A 105 13.68 -14.62 -20.69
CA ASP A 105 14.78 -15.38 -21.26
C ASP A 105 14.83 -15.15 -22.78
N ALA A 106 15.92 -14.54 -23.24
CA ALA A 106 16.11 -14.18 -24.65
C ALA A 106 16.11 -15.42 -25.55
N ASP A 107 16.61 -16.55 -25.05
CA ASP A 107 16.64 -17.80 -25.79
C ASP A 107 15.25 -18.42 -25.88
N ALA A 108 14.44 -18.33 -24.82
CA ALA A 108 13.04 -18.76 -24.82
C ALA A 108 12.18 -17.96 -25.82
N LEU A 109 12.43 -16.65 -25.94
CA LEU A 109 11.73 -15.80 -26.90
C LEU A 109 12.18 -16.04 -28.34
N ALA A 110 13.47 -16.30 -28.55
CA ALA A 110 13.98 -16.73 -29.85
C ALA A 110 13.35 -18.06 -30.29
N GLY A 111 13.11 -18.99 -29.35
CA GLY A 111 12.42 -20.26 -29.59
C GLY A 111 11.00 -20.14 -30.12
N ILE A 112 10.30 -19.04 -29.84
CA ILE A 112 8.97 -18.72 -30.40
C ILE A 112 9.02 -17.70 -31.54
N GLY A 113 10.21 -17.41 -32.07
CA GLY A 113 10.42 -16.56 -33.25
C GLY A 113 10.48 -15.05 -32.97
N ILE A 114 10.73 -14.63 -31.72
CA ILE A 114 10.83 -13.21 -31.35
C ILE A 114 12.31 -12.81 -31.28
N ASP A 115 12.76 -11.99 -32.24
CA ASP A 115 14.09 -11.38 -32.22
C ASP A 115 14.08 -10.10 -31.38
N LEU A 116 14.51 -10.23 -30.13
CA LEU A 116 14.66 -9.14 -29.17
C LEU A 116 15.59 -8.03 -29.67
N ALA A 117 16.63 -8.36 -30.43
CA ALA A 117 17.56 -7.37 -30.97
C ALA A 117 16.89 -6.56 -32.10
N ALA A 118 16.06 -7.19 -32.93
CA ALA A 118 15.27 -6.50 -33.94
C ALA A 118 14.22 -5.58 -33.31
N VAL A 119 13.50 -6.05 -32.27
CA VAL A 119 12.54 -5.22 -31.53
C VAL A 119 13.24 -4.01 -30.91
N ARG A 120 14.39 -4.19 -30.27
CA ARG A 120 15.17 -3.09 -29.70
C ARG A 120 15.55 -2.05 -30.75
N ARG A 121 16.10 -2.48 -31.90
CA ARG A 121 16.47 -1.56 -32.99
C ARG A 121 15.26 -0.78 -33.49
N GLN A 122 14.13 -1.45 -33.74
CA GLN A 122 12.91 -0.80 -34.21
C GLN A 122 12.40 0.27 -33.22
N VAL A 123 12.46 -0.02 -31.91
CA VAL A 123 12.07 0.93 -30.87
C VAL A 123 13.03 2.11 -30.83
N GLU A 124 14.34 1.89 -30.87
CA GLU A 124 15.33 2.97 -30.90
C GLU A 124 15.24 3.82 -32.18
N GLU A 125 14.92 3.23 -33.34
CA GLU A 125 14.65 3.96 -34.58
C GLU A 125 13.39 4.84 -34.50
N THR A 126 12.37 4.37 -33.78
CA THR A 126 11.09 5.07 -33.66
C THR A 126 11.12 6.17 -32.58
N PHE A 127 11.82 5.92 -31.47
CA PHE A 127 11.77 6.75 -30.26
C PHE A 127 13.10 7.41 -29.89
N GLY A 128 14.18 7.11 -30.61
CA GLY A 128 15.53 7.65 -30.39
C GLY A 128 16.49 6.64 -29.74
N ALA A 129 17.79 6.86 -29.95
CA ALA A 129 18.84 6.04 -29.31
C ALA A 129 18.69 6.11 -27.78
N GLY A 130 18.68 4.94 -27.14
CA GLY A 130 18.44 4.83 -25.70
C GLY A 130 16.97 4.95 -25.28
N ALA A 131 16.00 4.84 -26.21
CA ALA A 131 14.56 4.84 -25.86
C ALA A 131 14.15 3.74 -24.86
N LEU A 132 14.92 2.66 -24.79
CA LEU A 132 14.75 1.58 -23.81
C LEU A 132 15.68 1.71 -22.59
N GLU A 133 16.60 2.67 -22.59
CA GLU A 133 17.48 2.94 -21.46
C GLU A 133 16.68 3.64 -20.37
N ARG A 134 16.42 2.92 -19.29
CA ARG A 134 15.97 3.56 -18.06
C ARG A 134 17.18 4.34 -17.50
N PRO A 135 17.08 5.65 -17.22
CA PRO A 135 18.18 6.34 -16.56
C PRO A 135 18.56 5.55 -15.31
N ALA A 136 19.83 5.16 -15.22
CA ALA A 136 20.35 4.42 -14.08
C ALA A 136 19.91 5.16 -12.81
N PRO A 137 19.21 4.49 -11.87
CA PRO A 137 18.73 5.16 -10.68
C PRO A 137 19.95 5.70 -9.92
N THR A 138 20.17 7.01 -9.99
CA THR A 138 21.19 7.71 -9.20
C THR A 138 20.75 7.64 -7.74
N GLY A 139 21.23 6.62 -7.05
CA GLY A 139 20.84 6.25 -5.69
C GLY A 139 19.81 5.12 -5.66
N ARG A 140 20.08 4.09 -4.85
CA ARG A 140 19.07 3.10 -4.43
C ARG A 140 17.87 3.89 -3.90
N ARG A 141 16.76 3.95 -4.65
CA ARG A 141 15.48 4.47 -4.13
C ARG A 141 15.11 3.57 -2.94
N ARG A 142 15.47 4.00 -1.73
CA ARG A 142 15.16 3.26 -0.50
C ARG A 142 13.66 3.01 -0.47
N ARG A 143 13.25 1.79 -0.12
CA ARG A 143 11.82 1.47 0.04
C ARG A 143 11.26 2.45 1.08
N PRO A 144 10.13 3.13 0.80
CA PRO A 144 9.57 4.09 1.75
C PRO A 144 9.24 3.35 3.04
N GLY A 145 9.61 3.95 4.18
CA GLY A 145 9.27 3.44 5.50
C GLY A 145 7.80 3.75 5.84
N PHE A 146 7.25 3.04 6.83
CA PHE A 146 5.94 3.41 7.39
C PHE A 146 6.04 4.67 8.22
N SER A 147 5.10 5.59 8.00
CA SER A 147 4.93 6.77 8.84
C SER A 147 4.43 6.40 10.24
N PRO A 148 4.52 7.31 11.23
CA PRO A 148 3.95 7.09 12.55
C PRO A 148 2.45 6.76 12.50
N ASP A 149 1.66 7.47 11.68
CA ASP A 149 0.21 7.22 11.58
C ASP A 149 -0.10 5.86 10.96
N ALA A 150 0.68 5.39 9.99
CA ALA A 150 0.51 4.06 9.43
C ALA A 150 0.83 2.96 10.46
N LYS A 151 1.89 3.15 11.27
CA LYS A 151 2.20 2.21 12.36
C LYS A 151 1.07 2.17 13.40
N ARG A 152 0.56 3.34 13.81
CA ARG A 152 -0.61 3.43 14.71
C ARG A 152 -1.84 2.72 14.13
N LEU A 153 -2.08 2.82 12.82
CA LEU A 153 -3.17 2.09 12.15
C LEU A 153 -3.00 0.57 12.26
N LEU A 154 -1.78 0.05 12.02
CA LEU A 154 -1.51 -1.39 12.12
C LEU A 154 -1.70 -1.89 13.56
N GLU A 155 -1.20 -1.15 14.55
CA GLU A 155 -1.43 -1.45 15.97
C GLU A 155 -2.91 -1.42 16.33
N GLN A 156 -3.65 -0.40 15.87
CA GLN A 156 -5.09 -0.28 16.09
C GLN A 156 -5.84 -1.46 15.48
N SER A 157 -5.50 -1.88 14.25
CA SER A 157 -6.15 -3.02 13.60
C SER A 157 -5.95 -4.34 14.36
N LEU A 158 -4.81 -4.49 15.04
CA LEU A 158 -4.59 -5.62 15.93
C LEU A 158 -5.49 -5.57 17.17
N ARG A 159 -5.66 -4.37 17.76
CA ARG A 159 -6.61 -4.17 18.87
C ARG A 159 -8.04 -4.48 18.42
N THR A 160 -8.45 -4.04 17.23
CA THR A 160 -9.76 -4.33 16.66
C THR A 160 -9.97 -5.85 16.48
N ALA A 161 -8.99 -6.57 15.92
CA ALA A 161 -9.09 -8.02 15.76
C ALA A 161 -9.16 -8.77 17.10
N VAL A 162 -8.36 -8.34 18.08
CA VAL A 162 -8.39 -8.93 19.44
C VAL A 162 -9.73 -8.67 20.12
N ALA A 163 -10.28 -7.45 20.01
CA ALA A 163 -11.59 -7.11 20.58
C ALA A 163 -12.74 -7.91 19.92
N ALA A 164 -12.60 -8.25 18.63
CA ALA A 164 -13.52 -9.13 17.92
C ALA A 164 -13.29 -10.63 18.20
N HIS A 165 -12.31 -10.99 19.03
CA HIS A 165 -11.85 -12.37 19.24
C HIS A 165 -11.39 -13.10 17.97
N ASP A 166 -11.02 -12.35 16.93
CA ASP A 166 -10.56 -12.90 15.67
C ASP A 166 -9.08 -13.34 15.79
N ARG A 167 -8.83 -14.61 15.43
CA ARG A 167 -7.47 -15.19 15.45
C ARG A 167 -6.58 -14.62 14.35
N ARG A 168 -7.19 -14.06 13.30
CA ARG A 168 -6.51 -13.44 12.16
C ARG A 168 -7.02 -12.03 11.92
N LEU A 169 -6.11 -11.17 11.49
CA LEU A 169 -6.34 -9.78 11.12
C LEU A 169 -6.53 -9.70 9.61
N ASP A 170 -7.76 -9.50 9.17
CA ASP A 170 -8.16 -9.31 7.78
C ASP A 170 -8.23 -7.82 7.36
N ALA A 171 -8.55 -7.58 6.09
CA ALA A 171 -8.70 -6.22 5.55
C ALA A 171 -9.82 -5.41 6.25
N GLY A 172 -10.83 -6.06 6.81
CA GLY A 172 -11.95 -5.41 7.51
C GLY A 172 -11.50 -4.77 8.81
N HIS A 173 -10.63 -5.45 9.57
CA HIS A 173 -10.00 -4.87 10.76
C HIS A 173 -9.17 -3.62 10.43
N LEU A 174 -8.45 -3.64 9.30
CA LEU A 174 -7.69 -2.48 8.83
C LEU A 174 -8.61 -1.32 8.47
N LEU A 175 -9.75 -1.58 7.81
CA LEU A 175 -10.73 -0.54 7.46
C LEU A 175 -11.37 0.08 8.72
N VAL A 176 -11.80 -0.75 9.67
CA VAL A 176 -12.38 -0.26 10.94
C VAL A 176 -11.35 0.55 11.74
N ALA A 177 -10.11 0.07 11.81
CA ALA A 177 -9.01 0.81 12.44
C ALA A 177 -8.71 2.14 11.75
N ALA A 178 -8.75 2.17 10.41
CA ALA A 178 -8.57 3.41 9.64
C ALA A 178 -9.64 4.44 9.97
N ALA A 179 -10.90 4.02 10.15
CA ALA A 179 -12.00 4.90 10.51
C ALA A 179 -11.98 5.38 11.98
N GLN A 180 -11.29 4.63 12.86
CA GLN A 180 -11.16 4.93 14.31
C GLN A 180 -9.91 5.76 14.65
N LEU A 181 -8.92 5.82 13.75
CA LEU A 181 -7.65 6.46 14.04
C LEU A 181 -7.74 7.98 13.86
N ASP A 182 -8.14 8.67 14.91
CA ASP A 182 -8.27 10.13 14.92
C ASP A 182 -6.96 10.84 14.49
N GLY A 183 -7.12 11.95 13.76
CA GLY A 183 -6.01 12.75 13.26
C GLY A 183 -5.21 12.10 12.12
N SER A 184 -5.61 10.92 11.63
CA SER A 184 -4.95 10.27 10.50
C SER A 184 -5.54 10.71 9.14
N PRO A 185 -4.72 10.78 8.07
CA PRO A 185 -5.22 11.05 6.72
C PRO A 185 -6.27 10.04 6.25
N ALA A 186 -6.16 8.76 6.65
CA ALA A 186 -7.17 7.76 6.32
C ALA A 186 -8.53 8.05 6.97
N GLN A 187 -8.54 8.39 8.26
CA GLN A 187 -9.76 8.75 8.98
C GLN A 187 -10.39 10.01 8.37
N SER A 188 -9.58 11.03 8.07
CA SER A 188 -10.08 12.28 7.48
C SER A 188 -10.69 12.05 6.09
N ALA A 189 -10.05 11.22 5.26
CA ALA A 189 -10.58 10.84 3.96
C ALA A 189 -11.93 10.10 4.09
N LEU A 190 -12.00 9.07 4.95
CA LEU A 190 -13.24 8.32 5.20
C LEU A 190 -14.36 9.21 5.74
N ALA A 191 -14.06 10.06 6.72
CA ALA A 191 -15.03 11.00 7.29
C ALA A 191 -15.56 11.98 6.24
N SER A 192 -14.71 12.48 5.34
CA SER A 192 -15.11 13.41 4.28
C SER A 192 -16.09 12.80 3.27
N VAL A 193 -16.15 11.46 3.17
CA VAL A 193 -17.09 10.72 2.32
C VAL A 193 -18.21 10.05 3.14
N GLY A 194 -18.38 10.45 4.40
CA GLY A 194 -19.46 9.98 5.27
C GLY A 194 -19.25 8.59 5.90
N VAL A 195 -18.04 8.04 5.84
CA VAL A 195 -17.69 6.76 6.46
C VAL A 195 -17.12 7.01 7.86
N THR A 196 -17.98 6.87 8.86
CA THR A 196 -17.59 6.90 10.28
C THR A 196 -17.20 5.50 10.78
N ALA A 197 -16.49 5.41 11.91
CA ALA A 197 -16.11 4.12 12.50
C ALA A 197 -17.29 3.14 12.71
N PRO A 198 -18.45 3.55 13.26
CA PRO A 198 -19.61 2.65 13.35
C PRO A 198 -20.13 2.19 11.99
N ARG A 199 -20.16 3.09 10.98
CA ARG A 199 -20.61 2.73 9.63
C ARG A 199 -19.66 1.75 8.95
N ALA A 200 -18.35 1.95 9.11
CA ALA A 200 -17.34 1.02 8.63
C ALA A 200 -17.49 -0.37 9.28
N ALA A 201 -17.68 -0.43 10.59
CA ALA A 201 -17.89 -1.69 11.32
C ALA A 201 -19.13 -2.43 10.83
N SER A 202 -20.30 -1.78 10.79
CA SER A 202 -21.54 -2.40 10.30
C SER A 202 -21.46 -2.81 8.83
N ALA A 203 -20.72 -2.07 8.00
CA ALA A 203 -20.50 -2.44 6.61
C ALA A 203 -19.60 -3.67 6.47
N VAL A 204 -18.54 -3.78 7.27
CA VAL A 204 -17.68 -4.96 7.33
C VAL A 204 -18.46 -6.19 7.77
N GLU A 205 -19.29 -6.09 8.81
CA GLU A 205 -20.15 -7.19 9.25
C GLU A 205 -21.10 -7.67 8.14
N ARG A 206 -21.76 -6.74 7.43
CA ARG A 206 -22.61 -7.06 6.27
C ARG A 206 -21.83 -7.70 5.13
N ALA A 207 -20.64 -7.18 4.82
CA ALA A 207 -19.77 -7.73 3.78
C ALA A 207 -19.27 -9.14 4.12
N ARG A 208 -18.99 -9.44 5.41
CA ARG A 208 -18.66 -10.79 5.88
C ARG A 208 -19.85 -11.73 5.71
N ALA A 209 -21.04 -11.31 6.11
CA ALA A 209 -22.25 -12.12 6.00
C ALA A 209 -22.64 -12.45 4.55
N ALA A 210 -22.29 -11.58 3.59
CA ALA A 210 -22.57 -11.77 2.17
C ALA A 210 -21.52 -12.64 1.44
N ARG A 211 -20.35 -12.90 2.04
CA ARG A 211 -19.33 -13.75 1.42
C ARG A 211 -19.68 -15.23 1.58
N PRO A 212 -19.65 -16.03 0.50
CA PRO A 212 -19.70 -17.48 0.64
C PRO A 212 -18.45 -17.98 1.37
N ALA A 213 -18.63 -19.00 2.23
CA ALA A 213 -17.57 -19.64 3.01
C ALA A 213 -16.56 -20.40 2.14
#